data_AF-A0A2J4RHA2-F1
#
_entry.id   AF-A0A2J4RHA2-F1
#
_cell.length_a   1.000
_cell.length_b   1.000
_cell.length_c   1.000
_cell.angle_alpha   90.00
_cell.angle_beta   90.00
_cell.angle_gamma   90.00
#
_symmetry.space_group_name_H-M   'P 1'
#
loop_
_entity.id
_entity.type
_entity.pdbx_description
1 polymer ?
#
loop_
_entity_poly.entity_id
_entity_poly.type
_entity_poly.pdbx_seq_one_letter_code
_entity_poly.pdbx_strand_id
1 'polypeptide(L)'
;HLDCARWLLLTIPNGYEAGEIVASAREKCPNIEIIARAHYDDEVEYIVERGANQVVMGEREIARAMLQLLETPPAGELITG
;
A
#
# COMPACT_ATOMS: atom_id res chain seq x y z
N HIS A 1 6.11 -20.40 -10.21
CA HIS A 1 6.59 -19.04 -10.55
C HIS A 1 6.73 -18.14 -9.33
N LEU A 2 5.92 -18.29 -8.28
CA LEU A 2 6.13 -17.57 -7.01
C LEU A 2 7.48 -17.92 -6.36
N ASP A 3 7.93 -19.17 -6.51
CA ASP A 3 9.09 -19.73 -5.78
C ASP A 3 10.43 -19.05 -6.08
N CYS A 4 10.52 -18.28 -7.17
CA CYS A 4 11.69 -17.47 -7.54
C CYS A 4 11.40 -15.97 -7.60
N ALA A 5 10.17 -15.56 -7.27
CA ALA A 5 9.79 -14.16 -7.27
C ALA A 5 10.37 -13.47 -6.03
N ARG A 6 10.92 -12.27 -6.23
CA ARG A 6 11.43 -11.45 -5.14
C ARG A 6 10.27 -10.69 -4.46
N TRP A 7 9.29 -10.25 -5.25
CA TRP A 7 8.22 -9.32 -4.85
C TRP A 7 6.87 -9.83 -5.36
N LEU A 8 5.83 -9.70 -4.54
CA LEU A 8 4.42 -9.87 -4.90
C LEU A 8 3.70 -8.54 -4.66
N LEU A 9 3.13 -7.98 -5.73
CA LEU A 9 2.39 -6.73 -5.72
C LEU A 9 0.91 -7.04 -5.93
N LEU A 10 0.07 -6.74 -4.94
CA LEU A 10 -1.38 -6.93 -5.02
C LEU A 10 -2.09 -5.58 -5.18
N THR A 11 -2.64 -5.34 -6.37
CA THR A 11 -3.31 -4.07 -6.72
C THR A 11 -4.80 -4.23 -6.99
N ILE A 12 -5.38 -5.35 -6.55
CA ILE A 12 -6.83 -5.61 -6.63
C ILE A 12 -7.59 -4.68 -5.67
N PRO A 13 -8.86 -4.35 -5.97
CA PRO A 13 -9.59 -3.34 -5.20
C PRO A 13 -10.13 -3.84 -3.86
N ASN A 14 -10.32 -5.15 -3.68
CA ASN A 14 -10.88 -5.70 -2.44
C ASN A 14 -9.75 -6.10 -1.49
N GLY A 15 -9.66 -5.44 -0.33
CA GLY A 15 -8.60 -5.70 0.65
C GLY A 15 -8.70 -7.06 1.34
N TYR A 16 -9.91 -7.56 1.55
CA TYR A 16 -10.14 -8.88 2.13
C TYR A 16 -9.69 -10.00 1.19
N GLU A 17 -10.01 -9.89 -0.10
CA GLU A 17 -9.50 -10.82 -1.12
C GLU A 17 -7.96 -10.74 -1.21
N ALA A 18 -7.39 -9.54 -1.15
CA ALA A 18 -5.95 -9.36 -1.13
C ALA A 18 -5.32 -10.07 0.07
N GLY A 19 -5.92 -9.95 1.26
CA GLY A 19 -5.50 -10.64 2.46
C GLY A 19 -5.43 -12.15 2.27
N GLU A 20 -6.47 -12.80 1.72
CA GLU A 20 -6.45 -14.24 1.47
C GLU A 20 -5.31 -14.66 0.51
N ILE A 21 -5.03 -13.84 -0.51
CA ILE A 21 -3.89 -14.06 -1.41
C ILE A 21 -2.56 -13.93 -0.66
N VAL A 22 -2.44 -12.93 0.23
CA VAL A 22 -1.25 -12.75 1.09
C VAL A 22 -1.01 -13.97 1.96
N ALA A 23 -2.04 -14.48 2.64
CA ALA A 23 -1.91 -15.68 3.47
C ALA A 23 -1.41 -16.88 2.64
N SER A 24 -2.04 -17.14 1.50
CA SER A 24 -1.63 -18.25 0.63
C SER A 24 -0.21 -18.07 0.07
N ALA A 25 0.20 -16.85 -0.25
CA ALA A 25 1.55 -16.56 -0.73
C ALA A 25 2.58 -16.76 0.38
N ARG A 26 2.29 -16.33 1.60
CA ARG A 26 3.18 -16.44 2.76
C ARG A 26 3.39 -17.89 3.20
N GLU A 27 2.35 -18.73 3.11
CA GLU A 27 2.46 -20.17 3.35
C GLU A 27 3.44 -20.86 2.38
N LYS A 28 3.42 -20.46 1.10
CA LYS A 28 4.26 -21.07 0.05
C LYS A 28 5.67 -20.48 0.00
N CYS A 29 5.80 -19.18 0.24
CA CYS A 29 7.05 -18.44 0.14
C CYS A 29 7.21 -17.51 1.35
N PRO A 30 7.66 -18.03 2.52
CA PRO A 30 7.72 -17.26 3.77
C PRO A 30 8.54 -15.97 3.69
N ASN A 31 9.50 -15.88 2.77
CA ASN A 31 10.44 -14.77 2.65
C ASN A 31 10.13 -13.82 1.46
N ILE A 32 9.05 -14.03 0.72
CA ILE A 32 8.71 -13.13 -0.40
C ILE A 32 8.31 -11.74 0.13
N GLU A 33 8.73 -10.67 -0.53
CA GLU A 33 8.27 -9.33 -0.17
C GLU A 33 6.86 -9.11 -0.73
N ILE A 34 5.89 -8.76 0.12
CA ILE A 34 4.49 -8.58 -0.26
C ILE A 34 4.05 -7.15 0.02
N ILE A 35 3.59 -6.46 -1.02
CA ILE A 35 3.00 -5.13 -0.94
C ILE A 35 1.58 -5.22 -1.49
N ALA A 36 0.60 -4.80 -0.70
CA ALA A 36 -0.81 -4.85 -1.08
C ALA A 36 -1.46 -3.46 -1.04
N ARG A 37 -2.57 -3.32 -1.76
CA ARG A 37 -3.45 -2.15 -1.73
C ARG A 37 -4.63 -2.40 -0.78
N ALA A 38 -5.09 -1.35 -0.11
CA ALA A 38 -6.33 -1.32 0.68
C ALA A 38 -7.08 0.02 0.51
N HIS A 39 -8.32 0.06 1.01
CA HIS A 39 -9.16 1.26 1.04
C HIS A 39 -9.63 1.67 2.44
N TYR A 40 -9.66 0.73 3.39
CA TYR A 40 -10.13 0.98 4.74
C TYR A 40 -9.10 0.54 5.79
N ASP A 41 -9.19 1.13 6.98
CA ASP A 41 -8.24 0.83 8.07
C ASP A 41 -8.32 -0.64 8.53
N ASP A 42 -9.52 -1.20 8.58
CA ASP A 42 -9.77 -2.61 8.91
C ASP A 42 -9.21 -3.57 7.85
N GLU A 43 -9.29 -3.21 6.56
CA GLU A 43 -8.63 -3.95 5.48
C GLU A 43 -7.10 -3.91 5.62
N VAL A 44 -6.53 -2.75 5.99
CA VAL A 44 -5.08 -2.63 6.24
C VAL A 44 -4.65 -3.59 7.33
N GLU A 45 -5.34 -3.58 8.48
CA GLU A 45 -5.08 -4.49 9.59
C GLU A 45 -5.19 -5.96 9.15
N TYR A 46 -6.29 -6.32 8.48
CA TYR A 46 -6.57 -7.67 7.99
C TYR A 46 -5.48 -8.23 7.06
N ILE A 47 -4.91 -7.39 6.19
CA ILE A 47 -3.84 -7.78 5.25
C ILE A 47 -2.50 -7.89 5.97
N VAL A 48 -2.19 -6.97 6.88
CA VAL A 48 -0.95 -7.00 7.69
C VAL A 48 -0.90 -8.23 8.57
N GLU A 49 -2.00 -8.58 9.25
CA GLU A 49 -2.10 -9.76 10.11
C GLU A 49 -1.84 -11.07 9.35
N ARG A 50 -2.16 -11.12 8.05
CA ARG A 50 -1.88 -12.27 7.18
C ARG A 50 -0.46 -12.30 6.64
N GLY A 51 0.34 -11.31 6.99
CA GLY A 51 1.77 -11.28 6.74
C GLY A 51 2.15 -10.49 5.51
N ALA A 52 1.43 -9.43 5.13
CA ALA A 52 1.96 -8.46 4.18
C ALA A 52 3.10 -7.67 4.82
N ASN A 53 4.14 -7.33 4.06
CA ASN A 53 5.22 -6.49 4.56
C ASN A 53 4.79 -5.01 4.58
N GLN A 54 4.03 -4.60 3.58
CA GLN A 54 3.54 -3.24 3.41
C GLN A 54 2.12 -3.25 2.86
N VAL A 55 1.33 -2.28 3.30
CA VAL A 55 0.00 -2.02 2.73
C VAL A 55 -0.11 -0.54 2.39
N VAL A 56 -0.50 -0.25 1.16
CA VAL A 56 -0.73 1.11 0.66
C VAL A 56 -2.23 1.36 0.63
N MET A 57 -2.68 2.33 1.44
CA MET A 57 -4.08 2.75 1.46
C MET A 57 -4.24 4.01 0.60
N GLY A 58 -5.07 3.92 -0.44
CA GLY A 58 -5.20 4.99 -1.44
C GLY A 58 -5.59 6.33 -0.83
N GLU A 59 -6.53 6.32 0.10
CA GLU A 59 -7.08 7.50 0.77
C GLU A 59 -6.00 8.20 1.62
N ARG A 60 -5.14 7.43 2.31
CA ARG A 60 -4.01 8.00 3.07
C ARG A 60 -2.98 8.63 2.15
N GLU A 61 -2.68 8.00 1.01
CA GLU A 61 -1.74 8.57 0.04
C GLU A 61 -2.30 9.82 -0.65
N ILE A 62 -3.60 9.86 -0.94
CA ILE A 62 -4.29 11.06 -1.45
C ILE A 62 -4.20 12.19 -0.42
N ALA A 63 -4.52 11.92 0.86
CA ALA A 63 -4.45 12.92 1.92
C ALA A 63 -3.01 13.43 2.13
N ARG A 64 -2.02 12.54 2.10
CA ARG A 64 -0.60 12.91 2.15
C ARG A 64 -0.20 13.80 0.98
N ALA A 65 -0.63 13.48 -0.24
CA ALA A 65 -0.36 14.30 -1.42
C ALA A 65 -0.98 15.70 -1.29
N MET A 66 -2.22 15.79 -0.80
CA MET A 66 -2.86 17.09 -0.53
C MET A 66 -2.09 17.91 0.51
N LEU A 67 -1.63 17.28 1.60
CA LEU A 67 -0.83 17.96 2.62
C LEU A 67 0.48 18.50 2.05
N GLN A 68 1.19 17.70 1.23
CA GLN A 68 2.42 18.14 0.56
C GLN A 68 2.19 19.35 -0.36
N LEU A 69 1.04 19.41 -1.03
CA LEU A 69 0.65 20.54 -1.87
C LEU A 69 0.32 21.80 -1.05
N LEU A 70 -0.13 21.66 0.20
CA LEU A 70 -0.34 22.79 1.11
C LEU A 70 0.97 23.32 1.69
N GLU A 71 1.94 22.45 1.94
CA GLU A 71 3.27 22.80 2.48
C GLU A 71 4.21 23.37 1.41
N THR A 72 3.94 23.07 0.14
CA THR A 72 4.70 23.60 -0.99
C THR A 72 3.98 24.84 -1.53
N PRO A 73 4.49 26.07 -1.34
CA PRO A 73 3.86 27.24 -1.92
C PRO A 73 3.75 27.05 -3.44
N PRO A 74 2.61 27.39 -4.06
CA PRO A 74 2.46 27.30 -5.50
C PRO A 74 3.59 28.08 -6.18
N ALA A 75 4.13 27.55 -7.28
CA ALA A 75 5.32 28.08 -7.97
C ALA A 75 5.23 29.55 -8.44
N GLY A 76 4.11 30.25 -8.16
CA GLY A 76 3.91 31.68 -8.40
C GLY A 76 4.05 32.59 -7.16
N GLU A 77 4.26 32.06 -5.96
CA GLU A 77 4.36 32.89 -4.72
C GLU A 77 5.80 33.21 -4.29
N LEU A 78 6.76 33.05 -5.22
CA LEU A 78 8.16 33.44 -5.04
C LEU A 78 8.50 34.81 -5.63
N ILE A 79 7.58 35.78 -5.73
CA ILE A 79 7.98 37.17 -5.96
C ILE A 79 6.89 38.16 -5.51
N THR A 80 7.11 38.85 -4.38
CA THR A 80 7.18 40.33 -4.24
C THR A 80 6.90 40.75 -2.80
N GLY A 81 7.92 41.31 -2.12
CA GLY A 81 7.78 41.97 -0.83
C GLY A 81 8.93 41.70 0.13
#